data_AF-A0A2E3ECC8-F1
#
_entry.id   AF-A0A2E3ECC8-F1
#
_cell.length_a   1.000
_cell.length_b   1.000
_cell.length_c   1.000
_cell.angle_alpha   90.00
_cell.angle_beta   90.00
_cell.angle_gamma   90.00
#
_symmetry.space_group_name_H-M   'P 1'
#
loop_
_entity.id
_entity.type
_entity.pdbx_description
1 polymer ?
#
loop_
_entity_poly.entity_id
_entity_poly.type
_entity_poly.pdbx_seq_one_letter_code
_entity_poly.pdbx_strand_id
1 'polypeptide(L)'
;MKAKPNQKGFTLIELLVVITIIAILASVSMPVFSSIQRKAKLNKSLQQAKGIYTGMYSLYGADGFLPEEDNSNDILKDVAIDMDSEKPFYVAGSMWHGRGNTSGGGDDLHERSTPAGIALEAGENHYAVNKTSTFEPRYPILASGFSQTPGKYAQEKTELGGIWGGSEAVCVFGDGSGEVVRLNDQYRAMKDIKGSQIDLFKYQGKVNMVNPKRGN
;
A
#
# COMPACT_ATOMS: atom_id res chain seq x y z
N MET A 1 17.37 9.86 -69.37
CA MET A 1 16.89 8.61 -68.72
C MET A 1 17.15 8.72 -67.22
N LYS A 2 16.11 8.69 -66.37
CA LYS A 2 16.29 8.71 -64.90
C LYS A 2 16.45 7.28 -64.39
N ALA A 3 17.57 6.97 -63.74
CA ALA A 3 17.81 5.66 -63.14
C ALA A 3 16.81 5.41 -61.99
N LYS A 4 16.10 4.28 -62.02
CA LYS A 4 15.23 3.87 -60.91
C LYS A 4 16.12 3.46 -59.73
N PRO A 5 15.91 4.01 -58.53
CA PRO A 5 16.66 3.57 -57.35
C PRO A 5 16.35 2.09 -57.09
N ASN A 6 17.41 1.29 -56.96
CA ASN A 6 17.33 -0.13 -56.67
C ASN A 6 16.85 -0.32 -55.23
N GLN A 7 15.53 -0.43 -55.02
CA GLN A 7 14.95 -0.72 -53.72
C GLN A 7 15.27 -2.16 -53.33
N LYS A 8 16.35 -2.36 -52.58
CA LYS A 8 16.66 -3.64 -51.94
C LYS A 8 15.60 -3.91 -50.88
N GLY A 9 14.77 -4.93 -51.10
CA GLY A 9 13.82 -5.42 -50.10
C GLY A 9 14.54 -6.12 -48.95
N PHE A 10 13.95 -6.05 -47.76
CA PHE A 10 14.44 -6.75 -46.57
C PHE A 10 14.23 -8.26 -46.72
N THR A 11 15.24 -9.08 -46.40
CA THR A 11 15.13 -10.53 -46.52
C THR A 11 14.41 -11.13 -45.30
N LEU A 12 13.71 -12.25 -45.50
CA LEU A 12 13.07 -12.98 -44.40
C LEU A 12 14.10 -13.47 -43.36
N ILE A 13 15.31 -13.79 -43.79
CA ILE A 13 16.39 -14.25 -42.91
C ILE A 13 16.87 -13.09 -42.02
N GLU A 14 17.06 -11.90 -42.58
CA GLU A 14 17.42 -10.71 -41.79
C GLU A 14 16.36 -10.41 -40.73
N LEU A 15 15.08 -10.55 -41.07
CA LEU A 15 14.00 -10.38 -40.10
C LEU A 15 14.03 -11.45 -39.01
N LEU A 16 14.28 -12.71 -39.38
CA LEU A 16 14.32 -13.84 -38.47
C LEU A 16 15.45 -13.70 -37.44
N VAL A 17 16.64 -13.27 -37.86
CA VAL A 17 17.77 -13.04 -36.94
C VAL A 17 17.44 -11.91 -35.96
N VAL A 18 16.82 -10.82 -36.43
CA VAL A 18 16.46 -9.67 -35.58
C VAL A 18 15.46 -10.06 -34.50
N ILE A 19 14.35 -10.75 -34.86
CA ILE A 19 13.37 -11.19 -33.85
C ILE A 19 13.98 -12.19 -32.86
N THR A 20 14.93 -13.02 -33.30
CA THR A 20 15.62 -13.98 -32.45
C THR A 20 16.48 -13.26 -31.41
N ILE A 21 17.26 -12.25 -31.83
CA ILE A 21 18.07 -11.45 -30.91
C ILE A 21 17.17 -10.68 -29.93
N ILE A 22 16.07 -10.07 -30.40
CA ILE A 22 15.10 -9.39 -29.54
C ILE A 22 14.50 -10.36 -28.51
N ALA A 23 14.16 -11.60 -28.89
CA ALA A 23 13.61 -12.59 -27.98
C ALA A 23 14.61 -12.98 -26.87
N ILE A 24 15.90 -13.13 -27.21
CA ILE A 24 16.96 -13.41 -26.22
C ILE A 24 17.12 -12.23 -25.25
N LEU A 25 17.16 -11.00 -25.75
CA LEU A 25 17.26 -9.80 -24.91
C LEU A 25 16.03 -9.62 -24.01
N ALA A 26 14.83 -9.88 -24.54
CA ALA A 26 13.58 -9.78 -23.81
C ALA A 26 13.50 -10.82 -22.67
N SER A 27 13.93 -12.05 -22.90
CA SER A 27 13.84 -13.13 -21.91
C SER A 27 14.66 -12.85 -20.64
N VAL A 28 15.85 -12.25 -20.78
CA VAL A 28 16.69 -11.82 -19.65
C VAL A 28 16.13 -10.56 -18.98
N SER A 29 15.52 -9.67 -19.76
CA SER A 29 15.03 -8.37 -19.25
C SER A 29 13.72 -8.46 -18.46
N MET A 30 12.83 -9.40 -18.81
CA MET A 30 11.51 -9.56 -18.16
C MET A 30 11.56 -9.76 -16.63
N PRO A 31 12.35 -10.69 -16.05
CA PRO A 31 12.37 -10.89 -14.60
C PRO A 31 12.91 -9.67 -13.84
N VAL A 32 13.93 -9.01 -14.40
CA VAL A 32 14.51 -7.79 -13.82
C VAL A 32 13.46 -6.67 -13.78
N PHE A 33 12.74 -6.47 -14.88
CA PHE A 33 11.71 -5.44 -14.98
C PHE A 33 10.59 -5.65 -13.96
N SER A 34 10.12 -6.89 -13.77
CA SER A 34 9.11 -7.21 -12.75
C SER A 34 9.58 -6.84 -11.33
N SER A 35 10.84 -7.13 -10.99
CA SER A 35 11.41 -6.79 -9.69
C SER A 35 11.52 -5.27 -9.47
N ILE A 36 11.88 -4.50 -10.50
CA ILE A 36 11.98 -3.04 -10.45
C ILE A 36 10.60 -2.43 -10.25
N GLN A 37 9.60 -2.89 -11.00
CA GLN A 37 8.22 -2.44 -10.83
C GLN A 37 7.70 -2.72 -9.41
N ARG A 38 7.99 -3.91 -8.87
CA ARG A 38 7.62 -4.24 -7.48
C ARG A 38 8.24 -3.28 -6.48
N LYS A 39 9.56 -3.04 -6.57
CA LYS A 39 10.27 -2.10 -5.69
C LYS A 39 9.73 -0.68 -5.82
N ALA A 40 9.44 -0.23 -7.04
CA ALA A 40 8.82 1.07 -7.28
C ALA A 40 7.45 1.19 -6.62
N LYS A 41 6.61 0.14 -6.68
CA LYS A 41 5.31 0.09 -6.00
C LYS A 41 5.45 0.14 -4.48
N LEU A 42 6.39 -0.59 -3.89
CA LEU A 42 6.67 -0.56 -2.45
C LEU A 42 7.10 0.84 -1.99
N ASN A 43 8.03 1.46 -2.72
CA ASN A 43 8.50 2.81 -2.41
C ASN A 43 7.38 3.85 -2.54
N LYS A 44 6.51 3.71 -3.54
CA LYS A 44 5.32 4.56 -3.68
C LYS A 44 4.37 4.39 -2.50
N SER A 45 4.08 3.15 -2.10
CA SER A 45 3.21 2.86 -0.95
C SER A 45 3.83 3.36 0.36
N LEU A 46 5.15 3.30 0.51
CA LEU A 46 5.85 3.91 1.65
C LEU A 46 5.69 5.42 1.71
N GLN A 47 5.82 6.11 0.57
CA GLN A 47 5.62 7.55 0.51
C GLN A 47 4.16 7.94 0.80
N GLN A 48 3.20 7.20 0.25
CA GLN A 48 1.77 7.37 0.53
C GLN A 48 1.47 7.17 2.02
N ALA A 49 1.97 6.08 2.61
CA ALA A 49 1.81 5.77 4.03
C ALA A 49 2.34 6.88 4.94
N LYS A 50 3.51 7.46 4.62
CA LYS A 50 4.06 8.60 5.38
C LYS A 50 3.19 9.85 5.26
N GLY A 51 2.62 10.11 4.09
CA GLY A 51 1.67 11.21 3.89
C GLY A 51 0.42 11.04 4.74
N ILE A 52 -0.20 9.86 4.71
CA ILE A 52 -1.36 9.52 5.55
C ILE A 52 -1.01 9.67 7.03
N TYR A 53 0.15 9.15 7.45
CA TYR A 53 0.62 9.28 8.82
C TYR A 53 0.74 10.73 9.27
N THR A 54 1.28 11.60 8.41
CA THR A 54 1.42 13.03 8.72
C THR A 54 0.06 13.70 8.92
N GLY A 55 -0.93 13.40 8.07
CA GLY A 55 -2.29 13.90 8.23
C GLY A 55 -2.95 13.42 9.52
N MET A 56 -2.84 12.12 9.80
CA MET A 56 -3.31 11.52 11.05
C MET A 56 -2.63 12.14 12.28
N TYR A 57 -1.32 12.38 12.23
CA TYR A 57 -0.58 13.06 13.30
C TYR A 57 -1.04 14.52 13.47
N SER A 58 -1.35 15.23 12.39
CA SER A 58 -1.86 16.60 12.48
C SER A 58 -3.23 16.67 13.16
N LEU A 59 -4.10 15.69 12.90
CA LEU A 59 -5.46 15.66 13.46
C LEU A 59 -5.51 15.10 14.88
N TYR A 60 -4.72 14.07 15.17
CA TYR A 60 -4.82 13.29 16.40
C TYR A 60 -3.56 13.36 17.28
N GLY A 61 -2.44 13.81 16.73
CA GLY A 61 -1.12 13.74 17.36
C GLY A 61 -0.83 14.81 18.42
N ALA A 62 -1.64 15.88 18.49
CA ALA A 62 -1.57 16.86 19.58
C ALA A 62 -2.00 16.27 20.93
N ASP A 63 -2.96 15.35 20.93
CA ASP A 63 -3.40 14.61 22.13
C ASP A 63 -2.82 13.17 22.18
N GLY A 64 -2.26 12.67 21.07
CA GLY A 64 -1.56 11.37 21.01
C GLY A 64 -2.50 10.15 21.07
N PHE A 65 -3.74 10.31 20.59
CA PHE A 65 -4.79 9.32 20.74
C PHE A 65 -5.66 9.25 19.48
N LEU A 66 -5.78 8.05 18.91
CA LEU A 66 -6.71 7.78 17.81
C LEU A 66 -8.15 7.63 18.31
N PRO A 67 -9.16 7.91 17.45
CA PRO A 67 -10.55 7.69 17.82
C PRO A 67 -10.88 6.20 18.02
N GLU A 68 -11.84 5.92 18.90
CA GLU A 68 -12.35 4.58 19.17
C GLU A 68 -13.35 4.15 18.09
N GLU A 69 -12.82 3.87 16.90
CA GLU A 69 -13.60 3.40 15.74
C GLU A 69 -13.38 1.91 15.45
N ASP A 70 -14.30 1.28 14.71
CA ASP A 70 -14.35 -0.16 14.47
C ASP A 70 -13.29 -0.67 13.49
N ASN A 71 -12.93 0.14 12.47
CA ASN A 71 -11.96 -0.28 11.46
C ASN A 71 -11.05 0.87 10.97
N SER A 72 -10.10 0.53 10.07
CA SER A 72 -9.11 1.50 9.60
C SER A 72 -9.68 2.60 8.71
N ASN A 73 -10.80 2.36 8.03
CA ASN A 73 -11.44 3.37 7.17
C ASN A 73 -12.09 4.43 8.03
N ASP A 74 -12.78 4.01 9.09
CA ASP A 74 -13.40 4.91 10.05
C ASP A 74 -12.37 5.83 10.74
N ILE A 75 -11.16 5.34 11.01
CA ILE A 75 -10.07 6.13 11.59
C ILE A 75 -9.51 7.15 10.58
N LEU A 76 -9.42 6.76 9.31
CA LEU A 76 -8.76 7.56 8.27
C LEU A 76 -9.72 8.48 7.50
N LYS A 77 -11.04 8.36 7.70
CA LYS A 77 -12.05 9.21 7.04
C LYS A 77 -11.76 10.70 7.25
N ASP A 78 -11.40 11.12 8.47
CA ASP A 78 -11.13 12.52 8.79
C ASP A 78 -9.87 13.04 8.08
N VAL A 79 -8.89 12.16 7.83
CA VAL A 79 -7.70 12.49 7.04
C VAL A 79 -8.07 12.72 5.58
N ALA A 80 -9.04 11.97 5.06
CA ALA A 80 -9.48 12.04 3.67
C ALA A 80 -10.33 13.30 3.37
N ILE A 81 -11.07 13.84 4.34
CA ILE A 81 -11.96 15.00 4.15
C ILE A 81 -11.22 16.24 3.64
N ASP A 82 -9.99 16.47 4.09
CA ASP A 82 -9.17 17.62 3.69
C ASP A 82 -8.28 17.33 2.46
N MET A 83 -8.42 16.17 1.83
CA MET A 83 -7.64 15.77 0.66
C MET A 83 -8.38 16.03 -0.65
N ASP A 84 -7.65 16.49 -1.66
CA ASP A 84 -8.18 16.62 -3.03
C ASP A 84 -8.49 15.26 -3.68
N SER A 85 -7.94 14.16 -3.14
CA SER A 85 -8.09 12.80 -3.67
C SER A 85 -7.73 11.71 -2.67
N GLU A 86 -8.47 10.60 -2.69
CA GLU A 86 -8.21 9.38 -1.89
C GLU A 86 -7.09 8.46 -2.46
N LYS A 87 -6.46 8.86 -3.57
CA LYS A 87 -5.31 8.15 -4.14
C LYS A 87 -4.20 7.76 -3.15
N PRO A 88 -3.94 8.50 -2.05
CA PRO A 88 -3.00 8.07 -1.02
C PRO A 88 -3.36 6.73 -0.38
N PHE A 89 -4.65 6.39 -0.23
CA PHE A 89 -5.14 5.15 0.38
C PHE A 89 -5.15 3.95 -0.58
N TYR A 90 -4.98 4.23 -1.89
CA TYR A 90 -4.91 3.25 -2.96
C TYR A 90 -3.48 2.76 -3.25
N VAL A 91 -3.34 1.45 -3.47
CA VAL A 91 -2.14 0.83 -4.02
C VAL A 91 -2.46 0.04 -5.29
N ALA A 92 -1.76 0.36 -6.38
CA ALA A 92 -2.06 -0.15 -7.71
C ALA A 92 -1.92 -1.67 -7.88
N GLY A 93 -3.06 -2.34 -8.07
CA GLY A 93 -3.18 -3.80 -8.15
C GLY A 93 -3.59 -4.48 -6.84
N SER A 94 -3.90 -3.70 -5.80
CA SER A 94 -4.50 -4.20 -4.56
C SER A 94 -5.95 -4.58 -4.80
N MET A 95 -6.38 -5.75 -4.30
CA MET A 95 -7.77 -6.16 -4.37
C MET A 95 -8.71 -5.42 -3.42
N TRP A 96 -8.17 -4.65 -2.45
CA TRP A 96 -8.98 -3.76 -1.63
C TRP A 96 -9.82 -2.82 -2.52
N HIS A 97 -9.30 -2.49 -3.70
CA HIS A 97 -10.03 -1.74 -4.71
C HIS A 97 -10.30 -2.66 -5.90
N GLY A 98 -11.57 -2.89 -6.26
CA GLY A 98 -11.92 -3.59 -7.50
C GLY A 98 -12.60 -4.97 -7.38
N ARG A 99 -13.23 -5.35 -6.24
CA ARG A 99 -14.21 -6.46 -6.19
C ARG A 99 -15.37 -6.15 -5.24
N GLY A 100 -16.61 -6.52 -5.60
CA GLY A 100 -17.83 -6.17 -4.86
C GLY A 100 -18.42 -4.81 -5.27
N ASN A 101 -19.00 -4.04 -4.35
CA ASN A 101 -19.53 -2.69 -4.64
C ASN A 101 -18.47 -1.72 -5.18
N THR A 102 -17.19 -1.98 -4.94
CA THR A 102 -16.05 -1.17 -5.44
C THR A 102 -15.42 -1.75 -6.73
N SER A 103 -16.07 -2.75 -7.36
CA SER A 103 -15.56 -3.47 -8.54
C SER A 103 -15.45 -2.63 -9.83
N GLY A 104 -16.10 -1.47 -9.87
CA GLY A 104 -15.92 -0.48 -10.94
C GLY A 104 -14.72 0.45 -10.76
N GLY A 105 -14.01 0.34 -9.62
CA GLY A 105 -13.37 1.53 -9.04
C GLY A 105 -14.51 2.45 -8.60
N GLY A 106 -14.98 2.28 -7.37
CA GLY A 106 -16.01 3.13 -6.78
C GLY A 106 -15.72 4.57 -7.16
N ASP A 107 -16.66 5.08 -7.98
CA ASP A 107 -16.95 6.44 -8.42
C ASP A 107 -15.83 7.47 -8.61
N ASP A 108 -16.16 8.49 -9.39
CA ASP A 108 -15.33 9.64 -9.72
C ASP A 108 -15.05 10.55 -8.50
N LEU A 109 -14.69 9.99 -7.34
CA LEU A 109 -14.31 10.69 -6.11
C LEU A 109 -12.88 11.26 -6.14
N HIS A 110 -12.17 11.12 -7.26
CA HIS A 110 -10.83 11.67 -7.42
C HIS A 110 -10.78 13.21 -7.55
N GLU A 111 -11.94 13.88 -7.61
CA GLU A 111 -12.07 15.34 -7.56
C GLU A 111 -13.22 15.72 -6.62
N ARG A 112 -12.96 15.74 -5.31
CA ARG A 112 -13.77 16.46 -4.30
C ARG A 112 -15.29 16.33 -4.49
N SER A 113 -15.88 15.20 -4.12
CA SER A 113 -17.34 15.18 -3.96
C SER A 113 -17.74 15.97 -2.72
N THR A 114 -18.95 16.50 -2.78
CA THR A 114 -19.57 17.42 -1.83
C THR A 114 -19.33 17.10 -0.34
N PRO A 115 -19.29 18.11 0.57
CA PRO A 115 -18.76 17.98 1.95
C PRO A 115 -19.52 17.07 2.94
N ALA A 116 -20.28 16.08 2.49
CA ALA A 116 -21.16 15.27 3.35
C ALA A 116 -21.31 13.80 2.93
N GLY A 117 -20.55 13.31 1.93
CA GLY A 117 -20.47 11.88 1.60
C GLY A 117 -19.33 11.22 2.38
N ILE A 118 -19.46 9.94 2.74
CA ILE A 118 -18.42 9.20 3.47
C ILE A 118 -17.14 9.18 2.62
N ALA A 119 -16.05 9.78 3.12
CA ALA A 119 -14.79 9.94 2.39
C ALA A 119 -13.92 8.67 2.30
N LEU A 120 -14.34 7.56 2.91
CA LEU A 120 -13.72 6.23 2.78
C LEU A 120 -14.79 5.17 3.09
N GLU A 121 -15.33 4.51 2.07
CA GLU A 121 -16.27 3.40 2.25
C GLU A 121 -15.54 2.11 2.67
N ALA A 122 -16.30 1.14 3.20
CA ALA A 122 -15.76 -0.15 3.62
C ALA A 122 -15.05 -0.88 2.46
N GLY A 123 -13.75 -1.14 2.64
CA GLY A 123 -12.92 -1.83 1.66
C GLY A 123 -12.03 -0.92 0.81
N GLU A 124 -12.25 0.40 0.80
CA GLU A 124 -11.51 1.34 -0.07
C GLU A 124 -10.11 1.70 0.40
N ASN A 125 -9.64 1.08 1.47
CA ASN A 125 -8.35 1.40 2.05
C ASN A 125 -7.44 0.17 2.02
N HIS A 126 -6.24 0.37 1.50
CA HIS A 126 -5.22 -0.68 1.50
C HIS A 126 -4.44 -0.78 2.83
N TYR A 127 -4.55 0.23 3.68
CA TYR A 127 -3.73 0.37 4.87
C TYR A 127 -4.51 0.00 6.14
N ALA A 128 -3.88 -0.74 7.06
CA ALA A 128 -4.43 -0.92 8.40
C ALA A 128 -3.69 -0.08 9.43
N VAL A 129 -4.43 0.30 10.47
CA VAL A 129 -3.97 1.13 11.58
C VAL A 129 -3.95 0.28 12.86
N ASN A 130 -2.79 0.18 13.51
CA ASN A 130 -2.66 -0.49 14.82
C ASN A 130 -2.73 0.54 15.97
N LYS A 131 -3.75 0.41 16.82
CA LYS A 131 -3.97 1.24 18.02
C LYS A 131 -3.26 0.72 19.29
N THR A 132 -2.49 -0.35 19.24
CA THR A 132 -1.96 -1.02 20.46
C THR A 132 -0.51 -1.45 20.31
N SER A 133 0.23 -0.73 19.46
CA SER A 133 1.62 -1.02 19.17
C SER A 133 2.53 -0.85 20.39
N THR A 134 3.49 -1.77 20.54
CA THR A 134 4.61 -1.67 21.50
C THR A 134 5.55 -0.51 21.20
N PHE A 135 5.53 0.00 19.96
CA PHE A 135 6.37 1.10 19.49
C PHE A 135 5.59 2.41 19.65
N GLU A 136 5.77 3.07 20.79
CA GLU A 136 5.12 4.32 21.19
C GLU A 136 3.57 4.26 21.12
N PRO A 137 2.90 3.87 22.22
CA PRO A 137 1.45 3.68 22.28
C PRO A 137 0.67 5.00 22.29
N ARG A 138 1.23 6.07 21.72
CA ARG A 138 0.56 7.35 21.42
C ARG A 138 0.36 7.53 19.92
N TYR A 139 1.07 6.74 19.10
CA TYR A 139 1.05 6.91 17.66
C TYR A 139 0.89 5.56 16.96
N PRO A 140 -0.09 5.44 16.07
CA PRO A 140 -0.41 4.16 15.46
C PRO A 140 0.64 3.72 14.46
N ILE A 141 0.73 2.40 14.28
CA ILE A 141 1.42 1.84 13.12
C ILE A 141 0.45 1.82 11.95
N LEU A 142 0.81 2.50 10.86
CA LEU A 142 0.15 2.32 9.57
C LEU A 142 0.91 1.25 8.79
N ALA A 143 0.23 0.25 8.26
CA ALA A 143 0.89 -0.63 7.31
C ALA A 143 0.01 -1.01 6.11
N SER A 144 0.65 -1.29 4.98
CA SER A 144 -0.02 -1.67 3.72
C SER A 144 -0.32 -3.16 3.71
N GLY A 145 -1.30 -3.64 2.95
CA GLY A 145 -1.30 -5.04 2.47
C GLY A 145 -1.85 -6.05 3.46
N PHE A 146 -2.74 -5.61 4.35
CA PHE A 146 -3.40 -6.51 5.28
C PHE A 146 -4.40 -7.42 4.60
N SER A 147 -4.47 -8.65 5.08
CA SER A 147 -5.64 -9.49 4.87
C SER A 147 -6.86 -8.92 5.62
N GLN A 148 -8.00 -9.57 5.49
CA GLN A 148 -9.19 -9.27 6.31
C GLN A 148 -8.95 -9.50 7.82
N THR A 149 -7.88 -10.20 8.19
CA THR A 149 -7.46 -10.35 9.59
C THR A 149 -6.39 -9.31 9.93
N PRO A 150 -6.65 -8.39 10.86
CA PRO A 150 -5.64 -7.44 11.33
C PRO A 150 -4.36 -8.14 11.78
N GLY A 151 -3.21 -7.60 11.38
CA GLY A 151 -1.90 -8.17 11.72
C GLY A 151 -1.47 -9.39 10.92
N LYS A 152 -2.26 -9.83 9.93
CA LYS A 152 -1.88 -10.88 8.98
C LYS A 152 -1.94 -10.36 7.56
N TYR A 153 -0.98 -10.77 6.76
CA TYR A 153 -0.88 -10.43 5.35
C TYR A 153 -1.34 -11.61 4.51
N ALA A 154 -1.95 -11.32 3.37
CA ALA A 154 -2.36 -12.34 2.42
C ALA A 154 -1.18 -12.83 1.59
N GLN A 155 -1.15 -14.15 1.35
CA GLN A 155 -0.09 -14.81 0.59
C GLN A 155 -0.32 -14.65 -0.91
N GLU A 156 -1.56 -14.80 -1.36
CA GLU A 156 -1.87 -14.83 -2.77
C GLU A 156 -2.16 -13.43 -3.30
N LYS A 157 -1.58 -13.07 -4.45
CA LYS A 157 -1.83 -11.75 -5.07
C LYS A 157 -3.27 -11.50 -5.46
N THR A 158 -4.06 -12.57 -5.54
CA THR A 158 -5.50 -12.56 -5.82
C THR A 158 -6.36 -12.50 -4.56
N GLU A 159 -5.77 -12.22 -3.39
CA GLU A 159 -6.49 -12.03 -2.12
C GLU A 159 -6.43 -10.57 -1.67
N LEU A 160 -7.37 -10.19 -0.79
CA LEU A 160 -7.39 -8.86 -0.17
C LEU A 160 -6.09 -8.67 0.61
N GLY A 161 -5.36 -7.59 0.29
CA GLY A 161 -4.03 -7.30 0.87
C GLY A 161 -2.86 -8.02 0.23
N GLY A 162 -3.09 -9.02 -0.62
CA GLY A 162 -2.04 -9.92 -1.10
C GLY A 162 -1.11 -9.34 -2.16
N ILE A 163 -1.18 -8.04 -2.45
CA ILE A 163 -0.41 -7.39 -3.52
C ILE A 163 1.12 -7.62 -3.39
N TRP A 164 1.62 -7.78 -2.16
CA TRP A 164 3.02 -8.06 -1.86
C TRP A 164 3.36 -9.56 -1.82
N GLY A 165 2.38 -10.43 -2.05
CA GLY A 165 2.55 -11.88 -2.10
C GLY A 165 3.10 -12.44 -0.78
N GLY A 166 2.57 -12.00 0.36
CA GLY A 166 2.96 -12.48 1.68
C GLY A 166 4.46 -12.37 2.04
N SER A 167 5.23 -11.50 1.39
CA SER A 167 6.69 -11.44 1.63
C SER A 167 7.17 -10.14 2.26
N GLU A 168 6.46 -9.04 2.03
CA GLU A 168 6.86 -7.71 2.50
C GLU A 168 5.64 -6.89 2.95
N ALA A 169 5.89 -5.94 3.83
CA ALA A 169 4.97 -4.95 4.33
C ALA A 169 5.61 -3.58 4.32
N VAL A 170 4.88 -2.55 3.91
CA VAL A 170 5.24 -1.17 4.22
C VAL A 170 4.68 -0.86 5.60
N CYS A 171 5.52 -0.43 6.54
CA CYS A 171 5.12 0.01 7.87
C CYS A 171 5.60 1.43 8.14
N VAL A 172 4.75 2.27 8.73
CA VAL A 172 5.11 3.56 9.30
C VAL A 172 4.87 3.50 10.80
N PHE A 173 5.88 3.85 11.57
CA PHE A 173 5.91 3.75 13.02
C PHE A 173 5.48 5.06 13.67
N GLY A 174 5.28 5.01 14.99
CA GLY A 174 4.80 6.14 15.78
C GLY A 174 5.74 7.36 15.86
N ASP A 175 6.96 7.26 15.38
CA ASP A 175 7.89 8.39 15.23
C ASP A 175 7.85 8.99 13.80
N GLY A 176 6.98 8.49 12.93
CA GLY A 176 6.90 8.86 11.51
C GLY A 176 7.99 8.23 10.64
N SER A 177 8.90 7.45 11.21
CA SER A 177 9.83 6.63 10.42
C SER A 177 9.04 5.55 9.70
N GLY A 178 9.49 5.15 8.50
CA GLY A 178 8.81 4.12 7.73
C GLY A 178 9.81 3.21 7.05
N GLU A 179 9.46 1.93 7.00
CA GLU A 179 10.34 0.83 6.58
C GLU A 179 9.54 -0.20 5.78
N VAL A 180 10.22 -0.86 4.84
CA VAL A 180 9.70 -2.07 4.20
C VAL A 180 10.20 -3.28 5.00
N VAL A 181 9.28 -3.91 5.72
CA VAL A 181 9.54 -5.02 6.64
C VAL A 181 9.29 -6.34 5.92
N ARG A 182 10.18 -7.31 6.10
CA ARG A 182 9.96 -8.68 5.62
C ARG A 182 9.02 -9.43 6.55
N LEU A 183 8.12 -10.20 5.96
CA LEU A 183 7.22 -11.04 6.72
C LEU A 183 7.91 -12.33 7.15
N ASN A 184 7.51 -12.87 8.30
CA ASN A 184 7.90 -14.21 8.73
C ASN A 184 7.06 -15.29 8.01
N ASP A 185 7.34 -16.56 8.29
CA ASP A 185 6.63 -17.72 7.73
C ASP A 185 5.14 -17.79 8.12
N GLN A 186 4.70 -16.94 9.06
CA GLN A 186 3.30 -16.79 9.48
C GLN A 186 2.62 -15.58 8.84
N TYR A 187 3.27 -14.94 7.87
CA TYR A 187 2.80 -13.73 7.18
C TYR A 187 2.51 -12.57 8.14
N ARG A 188 3.39 -12.39 9.12
CA ARG A 188 3.35 -11.29 10.10
C ARG A 188 4.57 -10.40 9.93
N ALA A 189 4.36 -9.09 10.08
CA ALA A 189 5.44 -8.12 10.01
C ALA A 189 6.18 -8.09 11.35
N MET A 190 7.46 -8.47 11.33
CA MET A 190 8.29 -8.59 12.53
C MET A 190 9.37 -7.51 12.54
N LYS A 191 9.69 -6.97 13.71
CA LYS A 191 10.82 -6.07 13.92
C LYS A 191 11.73 -6.60 15.01
N ASP A 192 13.04 -6.58 14.75
CA ASP A 192 14.04 -6.92 15.75
C ASP A 192 14.22 -5.72 16.69
N ILE A 193 13.98 -5.95 17.98
CA ILE A 193 14.37 -5.05 19.04
C ILE A 193 15.31 -5.80 19.97
N LYS A 194 16.57 -5.33 20.05
CA LYS A 194 17.55 -5.83 21.02
C LYS A 194 17.70 -7.36 21.00
N GLY A 195 17.61 -7.99 19.83
CA GLY A 195 17.73 -9.44 19.64
C GLY A 195 16.44 -10.21 19.87
N SER A 196 15.30 -9.53 20.04
CA SER A 196 13.97 -10.14 20.13
C SER A 196 13.12 -9.75 18.93
N GLN A 197 12.57 -10.74 18.22
CA GLN A 197 11.59 -10.49 17.17
C GLN A 197 10.21 -10.19 17.77
N ILE A 198 9.71 -8.99 17.49
CA ILE A 198 8.42 -8.52 17.96
C ILE A 198 7.51 -8.33 16.76
N ASP A 199 6.31 -8.90 16.83
CA ASP A 199 5.27 -8.69 15.83
C ASP A 199 4.71 -7.27 15.97
N LEU A 200 4.79 -6.50 14.89
CA LEU A 200 4.37 -5.10 14.82
C LEU A 200 2.87 -4.91 15.07
N PHE A 201 2.08 -5.95 14.86
CA PHE A 201 0.62 -5.94 15.02
C PHE A 201 0.16 -6.73 16.24
N LYS A 202 1.08 -7.33 17.00
CA LYS A 202 0.74 -8.06 18.22
C LYS A 202 0.82 -7.13 19.43
N TYR A 203 -0.29 -7.12 20.16
CA TYR A 203 -0.50 -6.48 21.45
C TYR A 203 0.56 -6.84 22.51
N GLN A 204 1.18 -5.82 23.14
CA GLN A 204 1.88 -5.97 24.43
C GLN A 204 1.45 -4.85 25.41
N GLY A 205 0.28 -5.01 26.01
CA GLY A 205 -0.13 -4.26 27.20
C GLY A 205 -1.21 -3.21 26.97
N LYS A 206 -2.12 -3.06 27.95
CA LYS A 206 -3.22 -2.11 27.93
C LYS A 206 -2.65 -0.69 27.99
N VAL A 207 -2.65 0.01 26.87
CA VAL A 207 -2.59 1.47 26.87
C VAL A 207 -3.96 1.93 26.41
N ASN A 208 -4.76 2.48 27.34
CA ASN A 208 -6.02 3.12 26.97
C ASN A 208 -5.65 4.35 26.15
N MET A 209 -5.80 4.22 24.83
CA MET A 209 -5.53 5.30 23.88
C MET A 209 -6.78 6.16 23.62
N VAL A 210 -7.74 6.19 24.53
CA VAL A 210 -8.97 6.99 24.40
C VAL A 210 -8.64 8.44 24.72
N ASN A 211 -8.89 9.36 23.79
CA ASN A 211 -8.76 10.78 24.03
C ASN A 211 -9.78 11.22 25.11
N PRO A 212 -9.36 11.60 26.34
CA PRO A 212 -10.30 11.94 27.41
C PRO A 212 -11.07 13.25 27.14
N LYS A 213 -10.68 14.03 26.13
CA LYS A 213 -11.32 15.32 25.78
C LYS A 213 -12.41 15.19 24.71
N ARG A 214 -12.47 14.10 23.97
CA ARG A 214 -13.57 13.77 23.06
C ARG A 214 -14.41 12.71 23.77
N GLY A 215 -15.38 13.18 24.55
CA GLY A 215 -16.29 12.31 25.31
C GLY A 215 -17.02 11.32 24.41
N ASN A 216 -17.40 10.18 25.01
CA ASN A 216 -18.25 9.14 24.40
C ASN A 216 -19.46 9.69 23.65
#